data_AF-X1SBH7-F1
#
_entry.id   AF-X1SBH7-F1
#
_cell.length_a   1.000
_cell.length_b   1.000
_cell.length_c   1.000
_cell.angle_alpha   90.00
_cell.angle_beta   90.00
_cell.angle_gamma   90.00
#
_symmetry.space_group_name_H-M   'P 1'
#
loop_
_entity.id
_entity.type
_entity.pdbx_description
1 polymer ?
#
loop_
_entity_poly.entity_id
_entity_poly.type
_entity_poly.pdbx_seq_one_letter_code
_entity_poly.pdbx_strand_id
1 'polypeptide(L)'
;MAEATYYFNAYTTPVWTNPDNLVDGDTGTFASTATKGTAQTLTGNTCPATDLGIITKVEFRLYAYGDGDDRIDITPVFTGGNGNAHQTTPVVSPGDWTAYVEVTNDPNHPDWSLWSHIQDLDCIIDSVSVGKGNTK
;
A
#
# COMPACT_ATOMS: atom_id res chain seq x y z
N MET A 1 21.59 7.28 6.50
CA MET A 1 20.31 7.55 7.16
C MET A 1 19.76 6.22 7.63
N ALA A 2 19.12 6.16 8.80
CA ALA A 2 18.47 4.94 9.27
C ALA A 2 17.15 4.74 8.50
N GLU A 3 16.95 3.54 7.99
CA GLU A 3 15.68 3.12 7.38
C GLU A 3 14.90 2.31 8.43
N ALA A 4 13.59 2.53 8.49
CA ALA A 4 12.67 1.74 9.32
C ALA A 4 11.53 1.23 8.42
N THR A 5 11.20 -0.05 8.55
CA THR A 5 10.12 -0.69 7.81
C THR A 5 9.03 -1.12 8.78
N TYR A 6 7.79 -0.74 8.47
CA TYR A 6 6.60 -1.17 9.20
C TYR A 6 5.63 -1.85 8.22
N TYR A 7 4.74 -2.66 8.77
CA TYR A 7 3.78 -3.46 8.01
C TYR A 7 2.38 -3.06 8.41
N PHE A 8 1.47 -2.95 7.44
CA PHE A 8 0.04 -2.87 7.74
C PHE A 8 -0.37 -4.13 8.48
N ASN A 9 -1.24 -4.00 9.47
CA ASN A 9 -1.66 -5.10 10.35
C ASN A 9 -3.19 -5.15 10.57
N ALA A 10 -3.94 -4.27 9.90
CA ALA A 10 -5.39 -4.24 9.95
C ALA A 10 -5.98 -3.61 8.68
N TYR A 11 -7.26 -3.88 8.43
CA TYR A 11 -8.00 -3.47 7.25
C TYR A 11 -9.48 -3.29 7.59
N THR A 12 -10.21 -2.51 6.78
CA THR A 12 -11.67 -2.36 6.90
C THR A 12 -12.41 -3.62 6.45
N THR A 13 -13.75 -3.64 6.42
CA THR A 13 -14.50 -4.81 5.92
C THR A 13 -13.90 -5.36 4.62
N PRO A 14 -13.49 -6.64 4.59
CA PRO A 14 -12.72 -7.17 3.48
C PRO A 14 -13.55 -7.26 2.20
N VAL A 15 -12.97 -6.81 1.10
CA VAL A 15 -13.53 -6.97 -0.25
C VAL A 15 -12.68 -7.90 -1.13
N TRP A 16 -11.47 -8.24 -0.67
CA TRP A 16 -10.55 -9.17 -1.34
C TRP A 16 -10.71 -10.59 -0.77
N THR A 17 -10.33 -11.60 -1.56
CA THR A 17 -10.21 -12.99 -1.13
C THR A 17 -8.89 -13.19 -0.41
N ASN A 18 -8.92 -13.82 0.77
CA ASN A 18 -7.79 -13.95 1.70
C ASN A 18 -7.16 -12.58 2.07
N PRO A 19 -7.95 -11.66 2.64
CA PRO A 19 -7.50 -10.30 2.96
C PRO A 19 -6.40 -10.26 4.03
N ASP A 20 -6.28 -11.30 4.86
CA ASP A 20 -5.23 -11.40 5.88
C ASP A 20 -3.84 -11.38 5.25
N ASN A 21 -3.68 -11.91 4.04
CA ASN A 21 -2.43 -11.91 3.28
C ASN A 21 -2.03 -10.49 2.80
N LEU A 22 -2.85 -9.46 3.00
CA LEU A 22 -2.48 -8.06 2.76
C LEU A 22 -1.74 -7.44 3.95
N VAL A 23 -1.88 -8.03 5.14
CA VAL A 23 -1.49 -7.40 6.42
C VAL A 23 -0.74 -8.35 7.37
N ASP A 24 -0.44 -9.57 6.96
CA ASP A 24 0.24 -10.58 7.78
C ASP A 24 1.78 -10.46 7.75
N GLY A 25 2.30 -9.71 6.78
CA GLY A 25 3.74 -9.58 6.52
C GLY A 25 4.37 -10.84 5.92
N ASP A 26 3.57 -11.83 5.52
CA ASP A 26 4.04 -13.06 4.86
C ASP A 26 4.16 -12.83 3.35
N THR A 27 5.37 -13.01 2.82
CA THR A 27 5.64 -12.95 1.38
C THR A 27 5.47 -14.31 0.70
N GLY A 28 4.91 -15.31 1.38
CA GLY A 28 4.65 -16.65 0.82
C GLY A 28 3.28 -16.78 0.17
N THR A 29 2.31 -15.96 0.60
CA THR A 29 0.91 -16.06 0.16
C THR A 29 0.37 -14.71 -0.30
N PHE A 30 -0.59 -14.71 -1.23
CA PHE A 30 -1.16 -13.48 -1.77
C PHE A 30 -2.64 -13.35 -1.42
N ALA A 31 -3.08 -12.12 -1.19
CA ALA A 31 -4.48 -11.77 -1.35
C ALA A 31 -4.78 -11.60 -2.84
N SER A 32 -5.99 -11.94 -3.23
CA SER A 32 -6.44 -11.77 -4.61
C SER A 32 -7.87 -11.27 -4.67
N THR A 33 -8.25 -10.63 -5.76
CA THR A 33 -9.63 -10.29 -6.04
C THR A 33 -9.97 -10.70 -7.47
N ALA A 34 -11.11 -11.36 -7.65
CA ALA A 34 -11.65 -11.63 -8.97
C ALA A 34 -12.39 -10.41 -9.55
N THR A 35 -12.65 -9.41 -8.71
CA THR A 35 -13.42 -8.21 -9.06
C THR A 35 -12.48 -7.02 -9.13
N LYS A 36 -12.45 -6.34 -10.27
CA LYS A 36 -11.63 -5.15 -10.50
C LYS A 36 -12.40 -3.90 -10.04
N GLY A 37 -11.69 -2.87 -9.59
CA GLY A 37 -12.26 -1.63 -9.02
C GLY A 37 -12.80 -1.80 -7.59
N THR A 38 -12.36 -2.82 -6.87
CA THR A 38 -12.73 -3.04 -5.47
C THR A 38 -11.63 -2.57 -4.55
N ALA A 39 -11.76 -1.32 -4.10
CA ALA A 39 -10.84 -0.69 -3.17
C ALA A 39 -10.91 -1.34 -1.77
N GLN A 40 -9.76 -1.79 -1.27
CA GLN A 40 -9.57 -2.22 0.12
C GLN A 40 -8.85 -1.12 0.88
N THR A 41 -9.34 -0.75 2.05
CA THR A 41 -8.62 0.16 2.96
C THR A 41 -7.84 -0.65 3.98
N LEU A 42 -6.54 -0.38 4.08
CA LEU A 42 -5.66 -0.87 5.14
C LEU A 42 -5.59 0.21 6.21
N THR A 43 -5.96 -0.16 7.43
CA THR A 43 -6.12 0.77 8.55
C THR A 43 -5.24 0.32 9.71
N GLY A 44 -4.15 1.02 9.97
CA GLY A 44 -3.19 0.69 11.02
C GLY A 44 -1.99 -0.13 10.55
N ASN A 45 -0.88 0.08 11.25
CA ASN A 45 0.40 -0.55 10.97
C ASN A 45 1.20 -0.83 12.25
N THR A 46 2.34 -1.50 12.12
CA THR A 46 3.19 -1.91 13.24
C THR A 46 4.10 -0.80 13.79
N CYS A 47 4.00 0.45 13.31
CA CYS A 47 4.80 1.56 13.81
C CYS A 47 4.43 1.86 15.28
N PRO A 48 5.39 1.82 16.21
CA PRO A 48 5.15 2.12 17.62
C PRO A 48 5.14 3.62 17.92
N ALA A 49 5.23 4.49 16.90
CA ALA A 49 5.40 5.94 17.01
C ALA A 49 6.60 6.39 17.87
N THR A 50 7.59 5.52 18.06
CA THR A 50 8.83 5.87 18.76
C THR A 50 9.63 6.84 17.89
N ASP A 51 10.08 7.95 18.47
CA ASP A 51 10.89 8.94 17.77
C ASP A 51 12.27 8.36 17.43
N LEU A 52 12.54 8.18 16.12
CA LEU A 52 13.84 7.77 15.60
C LEU A 52 14.57 8.92 14.87
N GLY A 53 14.08 10.16 15.03
CA GLY A 53 14.62 11.37 14.39
C GLY A 53 13.77 11.87 13.23
N ILE A 54 14.31 12.85 12.49
CA ILE A 54 13.60 13.52 11.39
C ILE A 54 13.33 12.52 10.24
N ILE A 55 12.07 12.42 9.86
CA ILE A 55 11.64 11.67 8.68
C ILE A 55 11.80 12.58 7.46
N THR A 56 12.58 12.12 6.48
CA THR A 56 12.83 12.86 5.23
C THR A 56 12.16 12.23 4.02
N LYS A 57 11.67 11.00 4.15
CA LYS A 57 11.02 10.25 3.08
C LYS A 57 10.05 9.22 3.64
N VAL A 58 8.88 9.10 3.00
CA VAL A 58 7.87 8.08 3.29
C VAL A 58 7.49 7.39 1.99
N GLU A 59 7.54 6.06 1.97
CA GLU A 59 7.26 5.25 0.80
C GLU A 59 6.39 4.04 1.15
N PHE A 60 5.56 3.62 0.20
CA PHE A 60 4.82 2.37 0.26
C PHE A 60 5.31 1.38 -0.77
N ARG A 61 5.11 0.11 -0.49
CA ARG A 61 5.14 -0.97 -1.49
C ARG A 61 4.18 -2.04 -1.03
N LEU A 62 3.70 -2.83 -1.98
CA LEU A 62 2.74 -3.89 -1.73
C LEU A 62 3.32 -5.23 -2.14
N TYR A 63 2.79 -6.27 -1.53
CA TYR A 63 2.99 -7.63 -1.96
C TYR A 63 1.68 -8.12 -2.56
N ALA A 64 1.55 -8.05 -3.88
CA ALA A 64 0.29 -8.32 -4.55
C ALA A 64 0.51 -8.99 -5.91
N TYR A 65 -0.29 -10.02 -6.18
CA TYR A 65 -0.25 -10.77 -7.43
C TYR A 65 -1.06 -10.08 -8.52
N GLY A 66 -0.55 -10.08 -9.75
CA GLY A 66 -1.30 -9.74 -10.96
C GLY A 66 -0.97 -10.70 -12.09
N ASP A 67 -1.93 -10.92 -12.98
CA ASP A 67 -1.81 -11.90 -14.07
C ASP A 67 -1.13 -11.35 -15.34
N GLY A 68 -0.69 -10.09 -15.28
CA GLY A 68 -0.01 -9.37 -16.36
C GLY A 68 -0.80 -8.23 -16.98
N ASP A 69 -2.11 -8.11 -16.70
CA ASP A 69 -2.97 -7.03 -17.22
C ASP A 69 -3.63 -6.19 -16.13
N ASP A 70 -3.01 -6.24 -14.94
CA ASP A 70 -3.48 -5.59 -13.74
C ASP A 70 -2.55 -4.44 -13.35
N ARG A 71 -3.14 -3.41 -12.77
CA ARG A 71 -2.45 -2.30 -12.11
C ARG A 71 -3.00 -2.21 -10.70
N ILE A 72 -2.17 -1.82 -9.75
CA ILE A 72 -2.63 -1.43 -8.41
C ILE A 72 -2.44 0.06 -8.23
N ASP A 73 -3.50 0.73 -7.80
CA ASP A 73 -3.47 2.12 -7.39
C ASP A 73 -3.39 2.17 -5.86
N ILE A 74 -2.34 2.81 -5.34
CA ILE A 74 -2.11 3.04 -3.91
C ILE A 74 -2.43 4.50 -3.61
N THR A 75 -3.40 4.76 -2.75
CA THR A 75 -3.72 6.12 -2.29
C THR A 75 -3.41 6.22 -0.80
N PRO A 76 -2.43 7.05 -0.36
CA PRO A 76 -2.22 7.31 1.06
C PRO A 76 -3.46 8.01 1.64
N VAL A 77 -3.84 7.60 2.84
CA VAL A 77 -4.91 8.25 3.62
C VAL A 77 -4.26 8.90 4.82
N PHE A 78 -4.32 10.23 4.86
CA PHE A 78 -3.84 11.02 5.98
C PHE A 78 -5.03 11.54 6.79
N THR A 79 -4.78 11.95 8.04
CA THR A 79 -5.80 12.60 8.88
C THR A 79 -6.42 13.85 8.22
N GLY A 80 -5.64 14.57 7.41
CA GLY A 80 -6.10 15.75 6.66
C GLY A 80 -6.88 15.45 5.38
N GLY A 81 -6.96 14.18 4.98
CA GLY A 81 -7.56 13.73 3.73
C GLY A 81 -6.64 12.81 2.93
N ASN A 82 -7.14 12.33 1.80
CA ASN A 82 -6.38 11.44 0.93
C ASN A 82 -5.31 12.21 0.14
N GLY A 83 -4.18 11.55 -0.10
CA GLY A 83 -3.22 12.00 -1.12
C GLY A 83 -3.65 11.59 -2.53
N ASN A 84 -2.67 11.47 -3.43
CA ASN A 84 -2.91 11.09 -4.81
C ASN A 84 -2.90 9.56 -4.96
N ALA A 85 -3.60 9.06 -5.99
CA ALA A 85 -3.45 7.68 -6.40
C ALA A 85 -2.12 7.50 -7.13
N HIS A 86 -1.31 6.56 -6.65
CA HIS A 86 -0.03 6.19 -7.23
C HIS A 86 -0.10 4.80 -7.84
N GLN A 87 0.34 4.71 -9.08
CA GLN A 87 0.24 3.47 -9.85
C GLN A 87 1.46 2.58 -9.61
N THR A 88 1.23 1.30 -9.40
CA THR A 88 2.28 0.29 -9.40
C THR A 88 1.86 -0.96 -10.15
N THR A 89 2.83 -1.71 -10.62
CA THR A 89 2.61 -2.98 -11.32
C THR A 89 2.67 -4.10 -10.29
N PRO A 90 1.62 -4.94 -10.18
CA PRO A 90 1.65 -6.13 -9.34
C PRO A 90 2.78 -7.08 -9.75
N VAL A 91 3.21 -7.92 -8.83
CA VAL A 91 4.20 -8.96 -9.15
C VAL A 91 3.52 -10.17 -9.77
N VAL A 92 4.21 -10.86 -10.67
CA VAL A 92 3.69 -12.04 -11.38
C VAL A 92 4.10 -13.37 -10.71
N SER A 93 4.97 -13.32 -9.70
CA SER A 93 5.49 -14.48 -8.97
C SER A 93 5.52 -14.20 -7.47
N PRO A 94 5.28 -15.20 -6.62
CA PRO A 94 5.56 -15.09 -5.20
C PRO A 94 7.03 -14.74 -4.91
N GLY A 95 7.25 -13.95 -3.85
CA GLY A 95 8.57 -13.57 -3.33
C GLY A 95 9.04 -12.15 -3.65
N ASP A 96 8.40 -11.45 -4.60
CA ASP A 96 8.78 -10.09 -4.99
C ASP A 96 7.78 -9.04 -4.49
N TRP A 97 8.28 -7.86 -4.13
CA TRP A 97 7.45 -6.70 -3.80
C TRP A 97 7.30 -5.78 -5.01
N THR A 98 6.23 -4.99 -5.04
CA THR A 98 6.12 -3.90 -6.00
C THR A 98 7.26 -2.89 -5.83
N ALA A 99 7.50 -2.06 -6.85
CA ALA A 99 8.34 -0.89 -6.69
C ALA A 99 7.82 0.01 -5.56
N TYR A 100 8.74 0.71 -4.89
CA TYR A 100 8.38 1.72 -3.91
C TYR A 100 7.68 2.90 -4.58
N VAL A 101 6.63 3.37 -3.91
CA VAL A 101 5.84 4.54 -4.24
C VAL A 101 6.13 5.59 -3.19
N GLU A 102 6.63 6.75 -3.60
CA GLU A 102 6.90 7.86 -2.68
C GLU A 102 5.64 8.67 -2.40
N VAL A 103 5.34 8.90 -1.12
CA VAL A 103 4.19 9.69 -0.65
C VAL A 103 4.59 10.86 0.25
N THR A 104 5.90 11.14 0.34
CA THR A 104 6.46 12.17 1.24
C THR A 104 5.82 13.54 1.06
N ASN A 105 5.51 13.93 -0.18
CA ASN A 105 5.01 15.27 -0.51
C ASN A 105 3.59 15.23 -1.10
N ASP A 106 2.83 14.18 -0.79
CA ASP A 106 1.49 14.01 -1.33
C ASP A 106 0.51 15.07 -0.80
N PRO A 107 -0.53 15.43 -1.56
CA PRO A 107 -1.56 16.32 -1.04
C PRO A 107 -2.09 15.83 0.32
N ASN A 108 -2.29 16.76 1.25
CA ASN A 108 -2.76 16.48 2.61
C ASN A 108 -1.78 15.69 3.50
N HIS A 109 -0.53 15.49 3.06
CA HIS A 109 0.50 14.90 3.92
C HIS A 109 0.68 15.74 5.20
N PRO A 110 0.90 15.11 6.36
CA PRO A 110 1.17 15.82 7.59
C PRO A 110 2.62 16.33 7.64
N ASP A 111 2.95 17.13 8.66
CA ASP A 111 4.33 17.41 8.99
C ASP A 111 5.01 16.14 9.55
N TRP A 112 5.97 15.58 8.82
CA TRP A 112 6.67 14.35 9.19
C TRP A 112 7.61 14.47 10.39
N SER A 113 7.59 15.60 11.11
CA SER A 113 8.32 15.76 12.37
C SER A 113 7.85 14.83 13.51
N LEU A 114 6.64 14.25 13.40
CA LEU A 114 6.09 13.33 14.40
C LEU A 114 5.91 11.91 13.84
N TRP A 115 6.47 10.92 14.54
CA TRP A 115 6.33 9.50 14.17
C TRP A 115 4.92 8.95 14.38
N SER A 116 4.07 9.62 15.16
CA SER A 116 2.64 9.31 15.24
C SER A 116 1.95 9.43 13.88
N HIS A 117 2.41 10.32 13.00
CA HIS A 117 1.88 10.41 11.65
C HIS A 117 2.19 9.18 10.78
N ILE A 118 3.24 8.41 11.10
CA ILE A 118 3.50 7.12 10.46
C ILE A 118 2.62 6.04 11.07
N GLN A 119 2.39 6.08 12.39
CA GLN A 119 1.49 5.14 13.05
C GLN A 119 0.04 5.26 12.57
N ASP A 120 -0.44 6.49 12.34
CA ASP A 120 -1.79 6.78 11.88
C ASP A 120 -1.91 6.73 10.33
N LEU A 121 -0.83 6.34 9.65
CA LEU A 121 -0.81 6.30 8.19
C LEU A 121 -1.57 5.07 7.67
N ASP A 122 -2.64 5.37 6.96
CA ASP A 122 -3.50 4.39 6.29
C ASP A 122 -3.27 4.41 4.78
N CYS A 123 -3.75 3.38 4.07
CA CYS A 123 -3.78 3.42 2.61
C CYS A 123 -5.01 2.73 2.02
N ILE A 124 -5.38 3.15 0.83
CA ILE A 124 -6.39 2.49 0.00
C ILE A 124 -5.65 1.81 -1.16
N ILE A 125 -5.88 0.53 -1.34
CA ILE A 125 -5.39 -0.25 -2.47
C ILE A 125 -6.56 -0.58 -3.38
N ASP A 126 -6.43 -0.28 -4.66
CA ASP A 126 -7.44 -0.63 -5.67
C ASP A 126 -6.80 -1.41 -6.82
N SER A 127 -7.43 -2.52 -7.19
CA SER A 127 -7.02 -3.35 -8.32
C SER A 127 -7.73 -2.87 -9.58
N VAL A 128 -6.97 -2.34 -10.54
CA VAL A 128 -7.51 -1.75 -11.76
C VAL A 128 -7.14 -2.60 -12.98
N SER A 129 -8.13 -2.87 -13.84
CA SER A 129 -7.87 -3.46 -15.16
C SER A 129 -7.25 -2.42 -16.08
N VAL A 130 -6.06 -2.69 -16.62
CA VAL A 130 -5.52 -1.86 -17.71
C VAL A 130 -5.87 -2.40 -19.09
N GLY A 131 -6.47 -3.60 -19.13
CA GLY A 131 -6.87 -4.29 -20.36
C GLY A 131 -5.64 -4.90 -21.07
N LYS A 132 -5.78 -6.11 -21.62
CA LYS A 132 -4.79 -6.63 -22.56
C LYS A 132 -4.67 -5.63 -23.69
N GLY A 133 -3.51 -4.98 -23.84
CA GLY A 133 -3.22 -4.26 -25.07
C GLY A 133 -3.46 -5.25 -26.21
N ASN A 134 -4.47 -4.96 -27.05
CA ASN A 134 -4.94 -5.83 -28.13
C ASN A 134 -3.76 -6.60 -28.75
N THR A 135 -3.58 -7.86 -28.37
CA THR A 135 -2.63 -8.73 -29.06
C THR A 135 -3.33 -9.12 -30.35
N LYS A 136 -3.07 -8.35 -31.41
CA LYS A 136 -3.40 -8.72 -32.78
C LYS A 136 -2.17 -9.32 -33.43
#